data_AF-A0A1V5NCG3-F1
#
_entry.id   AF-A0A1V5NCG3-F1
#
_cell.length_a   1.000
_cell.length_b   1.000
_cell.length_c   1.000
_cell.angle_alpha   90.00
_cell.angle_beta   90.00
_cell.angle_gamma   90.00
#
_symmetry.space_group_name_H-M   'P 1'
#
loop_
_entity.id
_entity.type
_entity.pdbx_description
1 polymer ?
#
loop_
_entity_poly.entity_id
_entity_poly.type
_entity_poly.pdbx_seq_one_letter_code
_entity_poly.pdbx_strand_id
1 'polypeptide(L)'
;MDQQQCQSCSMKDHCGTVYKALGESKVPNVLGKVILAFLLPLLLFIISVVGAERLLTGRLMNRTAGSLISFVLALAAVFVYLIILKLWRRNN
;
A
#
# COMPACT_ATOMS: atom_id res chain seq x y z
N MET A 1 10.85 13.65 27.14
CA MET A 1 11.15 14.94 26.49
C MET A 1 11.89 15.77 27.51
N ASP A 2 13.22 15.80 27.41
CA ASP A 2 14.10 16.55 28.31
C ASP A 2 13.76 18.04 28.29
N GLN A 3 13.30 18.57 29.43
CA GLN A 3 12.89 19.97 29.58
C GLN A 3 14.05 20.96 29.37
N GLN A 4 15.31 20.49 29.38
CA GLN A 4 16.49 21.33 29.21
C GLN A 4 16.66 21.88 27.79
N GLN A 5 16.16 21.20 26.75
CA GLN A 5 16.32 21.66 25.36
C GLN A 5 15.44 22.87 24.99
N CYS A 6 14.44 23.22 25.80
CA CYS A 6 13.55 24.36 25.55
C CYS A 6 13.96 25.65 26.27
N GLN A 7 15.04 25.67 27.06
CA GLN A 7 15.41 26.85 27.88
C GLN A 7 15.98 28.03 27.07
N SER A 8 16.53 27.79 25.87
CA SER A 8 17.02 28.85 24.96
C SER A 8 16.10 29.11 23.75
N CYS A 9 14.88 28.54 23.74
CA CYS A 9 13.96 28.74 22.63
C CYS A 9 13.11 29.99 22.87
N SER A 10 13.21 30.99 21.99
CA SER A 10 12.39 32.22 22.04
C SER A 10 10.89 31.96 21.95
N MET A 11 10.48 30.76 21.51
CA MET A 11 9.09 30.31 21.38
C MET A 11 8.66 29.30 22.46
N LYS A 12 9.43 29.15 23.55
CA LYS A 12 9.16 28.20 24.66
C LYS A 12 7.71 28.25 25.14
N ASP A 13 7.15 29.45 25.29
CA ASP A 13 5.79 29.64 25.80
C ASP A 13 4.70 29.33 24.76
N HIS A 14 5.08 29.23 23.47
CA HIS A 14 4.19 28.93 22.35
C HIS A 14 4.32 27.49 21.82
N CYS A 15 5.26 26.68 22.33
CA CYS A 15 5.41 25.28 21.91
C CYS A 15 4.09 24.51 22.05
N GLY A 16 3.39 24.66 23.17
CA GLY A 16 2.09 23.99 23.40
C GLY A 16 1.02 24.42 22.38
N THR A 17 1.01 25.70 22.00
CA THR A 17 0.07 26.25 21.02
C THR A 17 0.34 25.70 19.62
N VAL A 18 1.62 25.56 19.23
CA VAL A 18 2.03 24.95 17.95
C VAL A 18 1.65 23.48 17.90
N TYR A 19 1.91 22.70 18.95
CA TYR A 19 1.51 21.29 19.00
C TYR A 19 -0.01 21.12 18.99
N LYS A 20 -0.75 22.00 19.67
CA LYS A 20 -2.22 21.99 19.62
C LYS A 20 -2.76 22.30 18.23
N ALA A 21 -2.20 23.30 17.55
CA ALA A 21 -2.57 23.65 16.18
C ALA A 21 -2.24 22.52 15.18
N LEU A 22 -1.11 21.81 15.38
CA LEU A 22 -0.74 20.65 14.58
C LEU A 22 -1.64 19.44 14.88
N GLY A 23 -2.03 19.23 16.14
CA GLY A 23 -2.92 18.14 16.56
C GLY A 23 -4.37 18.32 16.12
N GLU A 24 -4.86 19.56 16.04
CA GLU A 24 -6.19 19.90 15.51
C GLU A 24 -6.21 20.06 13.99
N SER A 25 -5.05 19.98 13.33
CA SER A 25 -4.99 20.04 11.88
C SER A 25 -5.72 18.83 11.27
N LYS A 26 -6.62 19.10 10.32
CA LYS A 26 -7.32 18.05 9.53
C LYS A 26 -6.33 17.41 8.56
N VAL A 27 -5.44 16.57 9.07
CA VAL A 27 -4.53 15.77 8.24
C VAL A 27 -5.35 14.66 7.57
N PRO A 28 -5.17 14.40 6.26
CA PRO A 28 -5.82 13.28 5.59
C PRO A 28 -5.47 11.97 6.30
N ASN A 29 -6.47 11.10 6.45
CA ASN A 29 -6.30 9.84 7.19
C ASN A 29 -5.26 8.94 6.51
N VAL A 30 -4.04 8.93 7.07
CA VAL A 30 -2.89 8.18 6.53
C VAL A 30 -3.00 6.69 6.88
N LEU A 31 -3.62 6.35 8.00
CA LEU A 31 -3.79 4.96 8.45
C LEU A 31 -4.52 4.11 7.41
N GLY A 32 -5.60 4.64 6.82
CA GLY A 32 -6.33 3.95 5.76
C GLY A 32 -5.48 3.70 4.52
N LYS A 33 -4.64 4.66 4.14
CA LYS A 33 -3.72 4.52 3.00
C LYS A 33 -2.64 3.48 3.26
N VAL A 34 -2.10 3.45 4.48
CA VAL A 34 -1.10 2.45 4.89
C VAL A 34 -1.71 1.06 4.89
N ILE A 35 -2.87 0.88 5.54
CA ILE A 35 -3.57 -0.41 5.55
C ILE A 35 -3.82 -0.89 4.13
N LEU A 36 -4.33 -0.02 3.25
CA LEU A 36 -4.56 -0.39 1.85
C LEU A 36 -3.27 -0.76 1.13
N ALA A 37 -2.19 0.01 1.31
CA ALA A 37 -0.89 -0.22 0.67
C ALA A 37 -0.24 -1.54 1.09
N PHE A 38 -0.49 -2.03 2.30
CA PHE A 38 0.04 -3.31 2.78
C PHE A 38 -0.91 -4.49 2.53
N LEU A 39 -2.21 -4.29 2.77
CA LEU A 39 -3.20 -5.37 2.72
C LEU A 39 -3.52 -5.76 1.27
N LEU A 40 -3.55 -4.80 0.35
CA LEU A 40 -3.93 -5.04 -1.03
C LEU A 40 -2.88 -5.90 -1.79
N PRO A 41 -1.57 -5.63 -1.71
CA PRO A 41 -0.56 -6.54 -2.29
C PRO A 41 -0.58 -7.94 -1.68
N LEU A 42 -0.81 -8.05 -0.37
CA LEU A 42 -0.87 -9.34 0.32
C LEU A 42 -2.05 -10.18 -0.17
N LEU A 43 -3.24 -9.59 -0.27
CA LEU A 43 -4.41 -10.28 -0.81
C LEU A 43 -4.20 -10.70 -2.26
N LEU A 44 -3.61 -9.83 -3.08
CA LEU A 44 -3.28 -10.17 -4.48
C LEU A 44 -2.29 -11.33 -4.57
N PHE A 45 -1.28 -11.37 -3.69
CA PHE A 45 -0.33 -12.48 -3.62
C PHE A 45 -1.02 -13.80 -3.28
N ILE A 46 -1.85 -13.81 -2.23
CA ILE A 46 -2.59 -15.00 -1.81
C ILE A 46 -3.51 -15.50 -2.94
N ILE A 47 -4.28 -14.61 -3.56
CA ILE A 47 -5.18 -14.95 -4.67
C ILE A 47 -4.38 -15.48 -5.86
N SER A 48 -3.22 -14.88 -6.17
CA SER A 48 -2.35 -15.34 -7.25
C SER A 48 -1.79 -16.73 -6.98
N VAL A 49 -1.36 -17.03 -5.76
CA VAL A 49 -0.82 -18.35 -5.39
C VAL A 49 -1.93 -19.42 -5.47
N VAL A 50 -3.08 -19.16 -4.83
CA VAL A 50 -4.22 -20.09 -4.86
C VAL A 50 -4.75 -20.30 -6.28
N GLY A 51 -4.83 -19.22 -7.06
CA GLY A 51 -5.19 -19.27 -8.47
C GLY A 51 -4.21 -20.09 -9.28
N ALA A 52 -2.90 -19.85 -9.11
CA ALA A 52 -1.85 -20.59 -9.77
C ALA A 52 -1.90 -22.08 -9.40
N GLU A 53 -2.02 -22.44 -8.12
CA GLU A 53 -2.08 -23.84 -7.69
C GLU A 53 -3.28 -24.58 -8.30
N ARG A 54 -4.48 -24.00 -8.24
CA ARG A 54 -5.68 -24.58 -8.87
C ARG A 54 -5.55 -24.67 -10.38
N LEU A 55 -4.94 -23.67 -10.99
CA LEU A 55 -4.68 -23.66 -12.43
C LEU A 55 -3.64 -24.71 -12.83
N LEU A 56 -2.56 -24.88 -12.08
CA LEU A 56 -1.52 -25.85 -12.36
C LEU A 56 -2.04 -27.28 -12.20
N THR A 57 -2.75 -27.56 -11.10
CA THR A 57 -3.38 -28.88 -10.87
C THR A 57 -4.47 -29.20 -11.89
N GLY A 58 -5.26 -28.21 -12.32
CA GLY A 58 -6.25 -28.38 -13.38
C GLY A 58 -5.68 -28.45 -14.81
N ARG A 59 -4.57 -27.75 -15.10
CA ARG A 59 -3.95 -27.67 -16.45
C ARG A 59 -3.03 -28.82 -16.79
N LEU A 60 -2.49 -29.54 -15.81
CA LEU A 60 -1.77 -30.80 -16.06
C LEU A 60 -2.63 -31.79 -16.87
N MET A 61 -3.97 -31.65 -16.82
CA MET A 61 -4.93 -32.44 -17.58
C MET A 61 -5.17 -31.93 -19.04
N ASN A 62 -4.86 -30.66 -19.38
CA ASN A 62 -5.21 -30.07 -20.69
C ASN A 62 -4.12 -29.09 -21.22
N ARG A 63 -3.19 -29.61 -22.03
CA ARG A 63 -1.99 -28.93 -22.57
C ARG A 63 -2.24 -27.60 -23.31
N THR A 64 -3.39 -27.42 -23.96
CA THR A 64 -3.70 -26.21 -24.76
C THR A 64 -4.18 -25.03 -23.92
N ALA A 65 -4.86 -25.29 -22.80
CA ALA A 65 -5.27 -24.25 -21.86
C ALA A 65 -4.06 -23.64 -21.12
N GLY A 66 -2.92 -24.34 -21.09
CA GLY A 66 -1.64 -23.93 -20.48
C GLY A 66 -1.06 -22.60 -20.99
N SER A 67 -1.27 -22.26 -22.26
CA SER A 67 -0.65 -21.06 -22.84
C SER A 67 -1.49 -19.79 -22.59
N LEU A 68 -2.81 -19.88 -22.81
CA LEU A 68 -3.71 -18.72 -22.73
C LEU A 68 -3.76 -18.08 -21.33
N ILE A 69 -3.92 -18.87 -20.29
CA ILE A 69 -3.99 -18.32 -18.93
C ILE A 69 -2.64 -17.85 -18.41
N SER A 70 -1.50 -18.31 -18.95
CA SER A 70 -0.20 -17.72 -18.59
C SER A 70 -0.08 -16.31 -19.17
N PHE A 71 -0.62 -16.12 -20.38
CA PHE A 71 -0.74 -14.81 -21.00
C PHE A 71 -1.70 -13.89 -20.23
N VAL A 72 -2.86 -14.40 -19.83
CA VAL A 72 -3.83 -13.64 -19.00
C VAL A 72 -3.24 -13.30 -17.62
N LEU A 73 -2.47 -14.20 -17.01
CA LEU A 73 -1.82 -13.95 -15.72
C LEU A 73 -0.77 -12.84 -15.85
N ALA A 74 0.04 -12.88 -16.91
CA ALA A 74 1.02 -11.84 -17.20
C ALA A 74 0.35 -10.48 -17.43
N LEU A 75 -0.74 -10.45 -18.21
CA LEU A 75 -1.53 -9.23 -18.41
C LEU A 75 -2.10 -8.70 -17.10
N ALA A 76 -2.67 -9.57 -16.25
CA ALA A 76 -3.20 -9.19 -14.95
C ALA A 76 -2.11 -8.60 -14.04
N ALA A 77 -0.92 -9.23 -14.00
CA ALA A 77 0.21 -8.75 -13.22
C ALA A 77 0.68 -7.35 -13.67
N VAL A 78 0.79 -7.13 -14.98
CA VAL A 78 1.15 -5.82 -15.56
C VAL A 78 0.06 -4.78 -15.22
N PHE A 79 -1.22 -5.14 -15.32
CA PHE A 79 -2.32 -4.23 -15.04
C PHE A 79 -2.34 -3.80 -13.57
N VAL A 80 -2.14 -4.76 -12.65
CA VAL A 80 -1.99 -4.51 -11.22
C VAL A 80 -0.81 -3.57 -10.94
N TYR A 81 0.35 -3.83 -11.56
CA TYR A 81 1.53 -2.98 -11.42
C TYR A 81 1.27 -1.54 -11.87
N LEU A 82 0.58 -1.35 -13.01
CA LEU A 82 0.19 -0.03 -13.49
C LEU A 82 -0.81 0.68 -12.57
N ILE A 83 -1.75 -0.06 -11.96
CA ILE A 83 -2.68 0.49 -10.97
C ILE A 83 -1.91 0.96 -9.72
N ILE A 84 -0.95 0.17 -9.24
CA ILE A 84 -0.09 0.55 -8.11
C ILE A 84 0.69 1.82 -8.43
N LEU A 85 1.32 1.90 -9.61
CA LEU A 85 2.04 3.10 -10.04
C LEU A 85 1.12 4.32 -10.17
N LYS A 86 -0.09 4.14 -10.71
CA LYS A 86 -1.08 5.22 -10.83
C LYS A 86 -1.54 5.72 -9.47
N LEU A 87 -1.79 4.81 -8.53
CA LEU A 87 -2.18 5.15 -7.16
C LEU A 87 -1.04 5.85 -6.43
N TRP A 88 0.20 5.40 -6.62
CA TRP A 88 1.38 6.04 -6.05
C TRP A 88 1.56 7.46 -6.59
N ARG A 89 1.45 7.65 -7.91
CA ARG A 89 1.49 8.98 -8.55
C ARG A 89 0.34 9.89 -8.15
N ARG A 90 -0.85 9.37 -7.84
CA ARG A 90 -1.99 10.18 -7.38
C ARG A 90 -1.85 10.59 -5.92
N ASN A 91 -1.06 9.84 -5.15
CA ASN A 91 -0.87 10.07 -3.72
C ASN A 91 0.33 10.98 -3.40
N ASN A 92 1.33 11.03 -4.29
CA ASN A 92 2.46 11.95 -4.26
C ASN A 92 2.17 13.19 -5.10
#